data_AF-A0A109K394-F1
#
_entry.id   AF-A0A109K394-F1
#
_cell.length_a   1.000
_cell.length_b   1.000
_cell.length_c   1.000
_cell.angle_alpha   90.00
_cell.angle_beta   90.00
_cell.angle_gamma   90.00
#
_symmetry.space_group_name_H-M   'P 1'
#
loop_
_entity.id
_entity.type
_entity.pdbx_description
1 polymer ?
#
loop_
_entity_poly.entity_id
_entity_poly.type
_entity_poly.pdbx_seq_one_letter_code
_entity_poly.pdbx_strand_id
1 'polypeptide(L)'
;MQYVMAAVVGVGIGFFAFCLLAPLLQRVRLATIPLDGLSESERRFRAVFAVMAEGQRQSLLDHHMQRLGCSREQAMRYAVEDRERDINRW
;
A
#
# COMPACT_ATOMS: atom_id res chain seq x y z
N MET A 1 -34.65 -37.90 1.71
CA MET A 1 -33.74 -37.57 0.58
C MET A 1 -33.74 -36.08 0.22
N GLN A 2 -34.89 -35.40 0.19
CA GLN A 2 -34.97 -33.96 -0.18
C GLN A 2 -34.26 -33.02 0.82
N TYR A 3 -34.32 -33.31 2.11
CA TYR A 3 -33.71 -32.47 3.17
C TYR A 3 -32.18 -32.46 3.11
N VAL A 4 -31.57 -33.57 2.66
CA VAL A 4 -30.11 -33.71 2.53
C VAL A 4 -29.61 -32.86 1.35
N MET A 5 -30.33 -32.88 0.23
CA MET A 5 -30.00 -32.04 -0.93
C MET A 5 -30.14 -30.54 -0.62
N ALA A 6 -31.19 -30.15 0.10
CA ALA A 6 -31.37 -28.76 0.53
C ALA A 6 -30.23 -28.28 1.46
N ALA A 7 -29.78 -29.14 2.37
CA ALA A 7 -28.67 -28.81 3.27
C ALA A 7 -27.34 -28.64 2.51
N VAL A 8 -27.03 -29.53 1.57
CA VAL A 8 -25.80 -29.46 0.76
C VAL A 8 -25.78 -28.21 -0.13
N VAL A 9 -26.92 -27.87 -0.74
CA VAL A 9 -27.06 -26.67 -1.58
C VAL A 9 -26.92 -25.40 -0.74
N GLY A 10 -27.53 -25.35 0.45
CA GLY A 10 -27.41 -24.21 1.36
C GLY A 10 -25.97 -23.96 1.82
N VAL A 11 -25.25 -25.02 2.18
CA VAL A 11 -23.83 -24.92 2.58
C VAL A 11 -22.96 -24.45 1.42
N GLY A 12 -23.18 -24.98 0.21
CA GLY A 12 -22.45 -24.56 -0.99
C GLY A 12 -22.63 -23.08 -1.30
N ILE A 13 -23.86 -22.58 -1.26
CA ILE A 13 -24.17 -21.17 -1.53
C ILE A 13 -23.57 -20.26 -0.45
N GLY A 14 -23.70 -20.63 0.83
CA GLY A 14 -23.13 -19.86 1.93
C GLY A 14 -21.60 -19.80 1.87
N PHE A 15 -20.94 -20.92 1.57
CA PHE A 15 -19.50 -20.98 1.41
C PHE A 15 -19.02 -20.16 0.23
N PHE A 16 -19.71 -20.25 -0.91
CA PHE A 16 -19.36 -19.49 -2.11
C PHE A 16 -19.55 -17.98 -1.90
N ALA A 17 -20.67 -17.57 -1.29
CA ALA A 17 -20.91 -16.18 -0.91
C ALA A 17 -19.83 -15.67 0.05
N PHE A 18 -19.43 -16.46 1.05
CA PHE A 18 -18.36 -16.12 1.98
C PHE A 18 -17.00 -16.01 1.28
N CYS A 19 -16.66 -16.95 0.39
CA CYS A 19 -15.42 -16.91 -0.40
C CYS A 19 -15.36 -15.72 -1.36
N LEU A 20 -16.49 -15.21 -1.84
CA LEU A 20 -16.54 -13.98 -2.65
C LEU A 20 -16.54 -12.71 -1.79
N LEU A 21 -17.19 -12.72 -0.63
CA LEU A 21 -17.24 -11.58 0.29
C LEU A 21 -15.91 -11.38 1.02
N ALA A 22 -15.20 -12.44 1.39
CA ALA A 22 -13.92 -12.37 2.10
C ALA A 22 -12.86 -11.52 1.36
N PRO A 23 -12.53 -11.73 0.07
CA PRO A 23 -11.55 -10.92 -0.64
C PRO A 23 -12.04 -9.48 -0.87
N LEU A 24 -13.36 -9.29 -0.95
CA LEU A 24 -13.98 -7.97 -1.14
C LEU A 24 -13.88 -7.15 0.16
N LEU A 25 -14.17 -7.77 1.31
CA LEU A 25 -13.94 -7.22 2.64
C LEU A 25 -12.46 -6.99 2.92
N GLN A 26 -11.57 -7.88 2.47
CA GLN A 26 -10.12 -7.71 2.61
C GLN A 26 -9.64 -6.50 1.81
N ARG A 27 -10.13 -6.28 0.58
CA ARG A 27 -9.81 -5.09 -0.22
C ARG A 27 -10.32 -3.80 0.43
N VAL A 28 -11.53 -3.79 0.97
CA VAL A 28 -12.09 -2.61 1.66
C VAL A 28 -11.36 -2.34 2.98
N ARG A 29 -11.00 -3.39 3.75
CA ARG A 29 -10.23 -3.26 4.99
C ARG A 29 -8.78 -2.86 4.76
N LEU A 30 -8.15 -3.29 3.65
CA LEU A 30 -6.79 -2.87 3.31
C LEU A 30 -6.74 -1.40 2.84
N ALA A 31 -7.82 -0.90 2.22
CA ALA A 31 -7.99 0.52 1.91
C ALA A 31 -8.22 1.39 3.18
N THR A 32 -8.54 0.77 4.32
CA THR A 32 -8.82 1.43 5.60
C THR A 32 -7.81 1.06 6.68
N ILE A 33 -6.53 0.86 6.32
CA ILE A 33 -5.47 1.24 7.26
C ILE A 33 -5.23 2.73 7.04
N PRO A 34 -5.94 3.64 7.74
CA PRO A 34 -5.53 5.03 7.76
C PRO A 34 -4.15 5.05 8.38
N LEU A 35 -3.17 5.28 7.53
CA LEU A 35 -1.86 5.80 7.85
C LEU A 35 -2.06 7.22 8.42
N ASP A 36 -2.73 7.32 9.57
CA ASP A 36 -3.18 8.58 10.19
C ASP A 36 -2.04 9.41 10.79
N GLY A 37 -0.81 8.89 10.76
CA GLY A 37 0.41 9.60 11.16
C GLY A 37 1.45 9.73 10.05
N LEU A 38 1.15 9.28 8.83
CA LEU A 38 2.11 9.34 7.72
C LEU A 38 1.83 10.60 6.92
N SER A 39 2.78 11.54 6.99
CA SER A 39 2.75 12.81 6.27
C SER A 39 2.48 12.58 4.79
N GLU A 40 1.81 13.52 4.13
CA GLU A 40 1.50 13.42 2.69
C GLU A 40 2.77 13.15 1.86
N SER A 41 3.89 13.74 2.28
CA SER A 41 5.23 13.54 1.75
C SER A 41 5.68 12.07 1.84
N GLU A 42 5.43 11.39 2.95
CA GLU A 42 5.82 9.99 3.16
C GLU A 42 4.92 9.02 2.37
N ARG A 43 3.63 9.36 2.19
CA ARG A 43 2.73 8.59 1.28
C ARG A 43 3.19 8.68 -0.17
N ARG A 44 3.48 9.89 -0.67
CA ARG A 44 4.00 10.08 -2.04
C ARG A 44 5.34 9.38 -2.24
N PHE A 45 6.24 9.50 -1.27
CA PHE A 45 7.53 8.82 -1.32
C PHE A 45 7.37 7.30 -1.38
N ARG A 46 6.50 6.71 -0.58
CA ARG A 46 6.20 5.26 -0.66
C ARG A 46 5.58 4.85 -1.98
N ALA A 47 4.73 5.68 -2.58
CA ALA A 47 4.13 5.40 -3.88
C ALA A 47 5.17 5.43 -5.01
N VAL A 48 6.02 6.46 -5.05
CA VAL A 48 7.06 6.64 -6.08
C VAL A 48 8.15 5.58 -5.98
N PHE A 49 8.54 5.23 -4.75
CA PHE A 49 9.57 4.22 -4.48
C PHE A 49 8.98 2.86 -4.09
N ALA A 50 7.73 2.56 -4.50
CA ALA A 50 7.04 1.32 -4.16
C ALA A 50 7.79 0.06 -4.63
N VAL A 51 8.58 0.18 -5.70
CA VAL A 51 9.41 -0.89 -6.26
C VAL A 51 10.59 -1.26 -5.35
N MET A 52 11.04 -0.34 -4.48
CA MET A 52 12.16 -0.58 -3.56
C MET A 52 11.68 -1.20 -2.25
N ALA A 53 12.52 -1.98 -1.58
CA ALA A 53 12.25 -2.49 -0.23
C ALA A 53 12.28 -1.36 0.82
N GLU A 54 11.54 -1.51 1.93
CA GLU A 54 11.46 -0.47 2.98
C GLU A 54 12.85 -0.11 3.54
N GLY A 55 13.74 -1.09 3.73
CA GLY A 55 15.10 -0.83 4.22
C GLY A 55 15.96 -0.04 3.22
N GLN A 56 15.79 -0.29 1.91
CA GLN A 56 16.45 0.52 0.88
C GLN A 56 15.90 1.95 0.83
N ARG A 57 14.59 2.12 1.02
CA ARG A 57 13.95 3.43 1.08
C ARG A 57 14.44 4.27 2.26
N GLN A 58 14.61 3.64 3.43
CA GLN A 58 15.19 4.30 4.61
C GLN A 58 16.65 4.68 4.39
N SER A 59 17.46 3.78 3.84
CA SER A 59 18.87 4.07 3.51
C SER A 59 19.02 5.23 2.51
N LEU A 60 18.13 5.32 1.52
CA LEU A 60 18.10 6.41 0.55
C LEU A 60 17.76 7.74 1.24
N LEU A 61 16.79 7.74 2.16
CA LEU A 61 16.45 8.90 2.97
C LEU A 61 17.61 9.36 3.85
N ASP A 62 18.27 8.44 4.55
CA ASP A 62 19.43 8.75 5.39
C ASP A 62 20.56 9.37 4.56
N HIS A 63 20.80 8.85 3.35
CA HIS A 63 21.79 9.41 2.44
C HIS A 63 21.45 10.85 2.03
N HIS A 64 20.20 11.13 1.66
CA HIS A 64 19.76 12.48 1.31
C HIS A 64 19.78 13.43 2.51
N MET A 65 19.37 12.98 3.69
CA MET A 65 19.45 13.76 4.92
C MET A 65 20.89 14.13 5.26
N GLN A 66 21.82 13.18 5.17
CA GLN A 66 23.24 13.44 5.44
C GLN A 66 23.87 14.37 4.39
N ARG A 67 23.50 14.20 3.12
CA ARG A 67 24.05 15.00 2.01
C ARG A 67 23.51 16.44 1.98
N LEU A 68 22.23 16.62 2.29
CA LEU A 68 21.54 17.92 2.22
C LEU A 68 21.44 18.62 3.58
N GLY A 69 21.75 17.93 4.68
CA GLY A 69 21.60 18.47 6.04
C GLY A 69 20.15 18.84 6.39
N CYS A 70 19.17 18.21 5.75
CA CYS A 70 17.76 18.59 5.84
C CYS A 70 16.94 17.63 6.71
N SER A 71 15.76 18.08 7.10
CA SER A 71 14.79 17.24 7.81
C SER A 71 14.35 16.05 6.94
N ARG A 72 13.97 14.96 7.59
CA ARG A 72 13.45 13.75 6.91
C ARG A 72 12.35 14.07 5.90
N GLU A 73 11.46 15.00 6.24
CA GLU A 73 10.34 15.38 5.40
C GLU A 73 10.77 16.17 4.15
N GLN A 74 11.78 17.05 4.29
CA GLN A 74 12.40 17.74 3.15
C GLN A 74 13.16 16.77 2.26
N ALA A 75 13.87 15.80 2.84
CA ALA A 75 14.56 14.76 2.08
C ALA A 75 13.57 13.92 1.25
N MET A 76 12.40 13.57 1.80
CA MET A 76 11.34 12.86 1.07
C MET A 76 10.81 13.68 -0.10
N ARG A 77 10.50 14.97 0.12
CA ARG A 77 10.02 15.86 -0.94
C ARG A 77 11.06 15.99 -2.05
N TYR A 78 12.31 16.20 -1.70
CA TYR A 78 13.40 16.32 -2.65
C TYR A 78 13.57 15.04 -3.48
N ALA A 79 13.59 13.87 -2.85
CA ALA A 79 13.74 12.60 -3.55
C ALA A 79 12.59 12.30 -4.52
N VAL A 80 11.35 12.68 -4.18
CA VAL A 80 10.20 12.56 -5.08
C VAL A 80 10.33 13.51 -6.27
N GLU A 81 10.69 14.77 -6.01
CA GLU A 81 10.82 15.79 -7.06
C GLU A 81 11.97 15.47 -8.03
N ASP A 82 13.09 14.96 -7.51
CA ASP A 82 14.24 14.52 -8.31
C ASP A 82 13.85 13.37 -9.27
N ARG A 83 13.10 12.38 -8.75
CA ARG A 83 12.57 11.27 -9.56
C ARG A 83 11.58 11.74 -10.63
N GLU A 84 10.71 12.69 -10.28
CA GLU A 84 9.72 13.25 -11.21
C GLU A 84 10.38 14.05 -12.34
N ARG A 85 11.47 14.77 -12.03
CA ARG A 85 12.32 15.44 -13.03
C ARG A 85 13.00 14.44 -13.97
N ASP A 86 13.48 13.31 -13.43
CA ASP A 86 14.09 12.26 -14.25
C ASP A 86 13.09 11.61 -15.21
N ILE A 87 11.85 11.38 -14.78
CA ILE A 87 10.78 10.85 -15.64
C ILE A 87 10.44 11.83 -16.76
N ASN A 88 10.33 13.13 -16.45
CA ASN A 88 10.01 14.16 -17.45
C ASN A 88 11.16 14.47 -18.42
N ARG A 89 12.33 13.83 -18.27
CA ARG A 89 13.50 14.04 -19.13
C ARG A 89 13.55 13.08 -20.32
N TRP A 90 12.71 12.05 -20.32
CA TRP A 90 12.61 11.00 -21.35
C TRP A 90 11.26 11.07 -22.06
#